data_AF-A0A7X8H1X0-F1
#
_entry.id   AF-A0A7X8H1X0-F1
#
_cell.length_a   1.000
_cell.length_b   1.000
_cell.length_c   1.000
_cell.angle_alpha   90.00
_cell.angle_beta   90.00
_cell.angle_gamma   90.00
#
_symmetry.space_group_name_H-M   'P 1'
#
loop_
_entity.id
_entity.type
_entity.pdbx_description
1 polymer ?
#
loop_
_entity_poly.entity_id
_entity_poly.type
_entity_poly.pdbx_seq_one_letter_code
_entity_poly.pdbx_strand_id
1 'polypeptide(L)'
;PSAAGLYRKLTQNPETGDEESFYTKIVNLYHEIKMNNPETIEKIQDVPKRIKVIKKSEENEMFVFFKKNRLFVKQAVEEENKINVTETSLEMILDKIVCQPETASFRIDENFWRLYEKVKQNDERPTVPTSAISIEKNALGVIDFLLRQKENPDLLLLKPFLRTLREDILDYGTLSDYTLRRIANLSNNHSGIDIGKAIIEFGELEKELGRNYLDQEKNKQYPDKEIIIAIENRNK
;
A
#
# COMPACT_ATOMS: atom_id res chain seq x y z
N PRO A 1 22.66 34.70 -0.51
CA PRO A 1 22.57 33.27 -0.88
C PRO A 1 23.88 32.79 -1.53
N SER A 2 24.62 31.90 -0.87
CA SER A 2 25.90 31.39 -1.37
C SER A 2 25.69 30.19 -2.31
N ALA A 3 26.35 30.21 -3.47
CA ALA A 3 26.34 29.15 -4.49
C ALA A 3 26.77 27.77 -3.96
N ALA A 4 27.38 27.70 -2.78
CA ALA A 4 27.84 26.46 -2.14
C ALA A 4 26.69 25.55 -1.65
N GLY A 5 25.48 26.10 -1.41
CA GLY A 5 24.33 25.29 -0.97
C GLY A 5 23.73 24.43 -2.08
N LEU A 6 23.77 24.92 -3.33
CA LEU A 6 23.25 24.22 -4.51
C LEU A 6 24.15 23.05 -4.92
N TYR A 7 25.47 23.21 -4.83
CA TYR A 7 26.41 22.14 -5.16
C TYR A 7 26.34 20.95 -4.19
N ARG A 8 26.03 21.21 -2.91
CA ARG A 8 25.96 20.16 -1.88
C ARG A 8 24.76 19.21 -2.05
N LYS A 9 23.73 19.63 -2.79
CA LYS A 9 22.61 18.77 -3.20
C LYS A 9 22.90 17.95 -4.46
N LEU A 10 23.87 18.37 -5.28
CA LEU A 10 24.27 17.67 -6.51
C LEU A 10 25.33 16.59 -6.28
N THR A 11 26.03 16.62 -5.14
CA THR A 11 27.11 15.68 -4.79
C THR A 11 26.77 14.72 -3.64
N GLN A 12 25.50 14.63 -3.24
CA GLN A 12 25.08 13.54 -2.37
C GLN A 12 25.07 12.25 -3.19
N ASN A 13 25.82 11.28 -2.68
CA ASN A 13 25.93 9.93 -3.23
C ASN A 13 24.50 9.33 -3.33
N PRO A 14 24.03 8.88 -4.51
CA PRO A 14 22.68 8.35 -4.67
C PRO A 14 22.38 7.16 -3.75
N GLU A 15 23.41 6.44 -3.28
CA GLU A 15 23.28 5.36 -2.30
C GLU A 15 23.03 5.81 -0.84
N THR A 16 23.08 7.11 -0.53
CA THR A 16 22.76 7.62 0.82
C THR A 16 21.29 8.00 1.01
N GLY A 17 20.46 7.81 -0.03
CA GLY A 17 19.04 8.14 -0.03
C GLY A 17 18.09 6.95 -0.16
N ASP A 18 18.60 5.72 -0.24
CA ASP A 18 17.73 4.54 -0.31
C ASP A 18 17.20 4.24 1.10
N GLU A 19 16.07 4.88 1.43
CA GLU A 19 15.18 4.37 2.47
C GLU A 19 14.94 2.89 2.18
N GLU A 20 15.20 2.03 3.17
CA GLU A 20 14.98 0.60 3.04
C GLU A 20 13.54 0.34 2.53
N SER A 21 13.41 -0.50 1.50
CA SER A 21 12.09 -0.79 0.94
C SER A 21 11.14 -1.32 2.02
N PHE A 22 9.87 -0.95 1.97
CA PHE A 22 8.86 -1.40 2.93
C PHE A 22 8.84 -2.93 3.08
N TYR A 23 9.01 -3.66 1.97
CA TYR A 23 9.12 -5.11 1.98
C TYR A 23 10.30 -5.60 2.83
N THR A 24 11.49 -5.01 2.64
CA THR A 24 12.67 -5.35 3.42
C THR A 24 12.48 -5.01 4.91
N LYS A 25 11.86 -3.85 5.22
CA LYS A 25 11.51 -3.47 6.61
C LYS A 25 10.63 -4.54 7.28
N ILE A 26 9.60 -5.03 6.58
CA ILE A 26 8.72 -6.09 7.10
C ILE A 26 9.45 -7.43 7.25
N VAL A 27 10.31 -7.80 6.29
CA VAL A 27 11.10 -9.04 6.36
C VAL A 27 12.05 -9.00 7.55
N ASN A 28 12.76 -7.89 7.76
CA ASN A 28 13.64 -7.71 8.91
C ASN A 28 12.89 -7.79 10.23
N LEU A 29 11.73 -7.11 10.34
CA LEU A 29 10.88 -7.17 11.53
C LEU A 29 10.41 -8.60 11.81
N TYR A 30 10.03 -9.35 10.76
CA TYR A 30 9.66 -10.76 10.91
C TYR A 30 10.83 -11.62 11.42
N HIS A 31 12.04 -11.41 10.88
CA HIS A 31 13.24 -12.10 11.35
C HIS A 31 13.58 -11.76 12.81
N GLU A 32 13.45 -10.49 13.19
CA GLU A 32 13.65 -10.04 14.56
C GLU A 32 12.65 -10.71 15.52
N ILE A 33 11.35 -10.71 15.20
CA ILE A 33 10.32 -11.38 15.99
C ILE A 33 10.60 -12.88 16.09
N LYS A 34 11.02 -13.52 14.99
CA LYS A 34 11.35 -14.95 14.98
C LYS A 34 12.53 -15.28 15.90
N MET A 35 13.53 -14.40 16.00
CA MET A 35 14.69 -14.59 16.88
C MET A 35 14.34 -14.30 18.35
N ASN A 36 13.62 -13.22 18.62
CA ASN A 36 13.36 -12.74 19.99
C ASN A 36 12.14 -13.41 20.63
N ASN A 37 11.15 -13.82 19.84
CA ASN A 37 9.88 -14.40 20.30
C ASN A 37 9.41 -15.55 19.38
N PRO A 38 10.15 -16.67 19.31
CA PRO A 38 9.82 -17.79 18.40
C PRO A 38 8.44 -18.40 18.69
N GLU A 39 8.02 -18.39 19.95
CA GLU A 39 6.69 -18.83 20.39
C GLU A 39 5.54 -18.07 19.72
N THR A 40 5.75 -16.81 19.33
CA THR A 40 4.76 -16.01 18.60
C THR A 40 4.52 -16.60 17.22
N ILE A 41 5.59 -17.06 16.55
CA ILE A 41 5.51 -17.66 15.21
C ILE A 41 4.75 -18.98 15.23
N GLU A 42 4.94 -19.79 16.28
CA GLU A 42 4.18 -21.02 16.48
C GLU A 42 2.70 -20.72 16.69
N LYS A 43 2.38 -19.77 17.59
CA LYS A 43 1.00 -19.37 17.91
C LYS A 43 0.26 -18.74 16.75
N ILE A 44 0.94 -18.07 15.81
CA ILE A 44 0.31 -17.43 14.63
C ILE A 44 -0.52 -18.44 13.82
N GLN A 45 -0.14 -19.72 13.79
CA GLN A 45 -0.87 -20.74 13.03
C GLN A 45 -2.27 -21.02 13.62
N ASP A 46 -2.42 -20.83 14.93
CA ASP A 46 -3.66 -21.08 15.67
C ASP A 46 -4.55 -19.83 15.78
N VAL A 47 -4.07 -18.67 15.31
CA VAL A 47 -4.79 -17.41 15.42
C VAL A 47 -6.02 -17.39 14.50
N PRO A 48 -7.20 -16.99 15.01
CA PRO A 48 -8.38 -16.85 14.17
C PRO A 48 -8.19 -15.76 13.13
N LYS A 49 -8.85 -15.92 11.98
CA LYS A 49 -8.81 -14.94 10.88
C LYS A 49 -9.41 -13.59 11.23
N ARG A 50 -10.26 -13.56 12.25
CA ARG A 50 -10.93 -12.35 12.71
C ARG A 50 -10.44 -12.07 14.12
N ILE A 51 -9.73 -10.96 14.27
CA ILE A 51 -9.09 -10.55 15.52
C ILE A 51 -9.56 -9.14 15.82
N LYS A 52 -9.93 -8.89 17.07
CA LYS A 52 -10.34 -7.58 17.56
C LYS A 52 -9.59 -7.32 18.84
N VAL A 53 -8.82 -6.25 18.86
CA VAL A 53 -7.99 -5.90 20.02
C VAL A 53 -8.04 -4.40 20.24
N ILE A 54 -7.96 -4.03 21.51
CA ILE A 54 -7.73 -2.66 21.93
C ILE A 54 -6.37 -2.63 22.61
N LYS A 55 -5.52 -1.68 22.22
CA LYS A 55 -4.22 -1.46 22.84
C LYS A 55 -4.06 -0.01 23.28
N LYS A 56 -3.20 0.19 24.27
CA LYS A 56 -2.79 1.53 24.69
C LYS A 56 -1.93 2.19 23.61
N SER A 57 -2.17 3.46 23.34
CA SER A 57 -1.43 4.29 22.39
C SER A 57 -1.47 5.76 22.79
N GLU A 58 -0.77 6.63 22.07
CA GLU A 58 -0.83 8.09 22.30
C GLU A 58 -2.10 8.72 21.72
N GLU A 59 -2.53 8.21 20.56
CA GLU A 59 -3.68 8.71 19.79
C GLU A 59 -4.88 7.75 19.87
N ASN A 60 -6.09 8.30 19.76
CA ASN A 60 -7.34 7.54 19.68
C ASN A 60 -7.73 7.32 18.23
N GLU A 61 -7.55 6.10 17.74
CA GLU A 61 -7.80 5.75 16.34
C GLU A 61 -8.05 4.24 16.19
N MET A 62 -8.85 3.85 15.20
CA MET A 62 -9.10 2.44 14.90
C MET A 62 -8.61 2.10 13.51
N PHE A 63 -7.92 0.97 13.38
CA PHE A 63 -7.51 0.39 12.11
C PHE A 63 -8.27 -0.89 11.86
N VAL A 64 -8.93 -1.01 10.70
CA VAL A 64 -9.60 -2.23 10.27
C VAL A 64 -8.96 -2.70 8.98
N PHE A 65 -8.48 -3.93 9.01
CA PHE A 65 -7.84 -4.62 7.91
C PHE A 65 -8.85 -5.60 7.33
N PHE A 66 -8.99 -5.65 6.01
CA PHE A 66 -9.78 -6.66 5.32
C PHE A 66 -9.06 -7.13 4.07
N LYS A 67 -9.12 -8.44 3.79
CA LYS A 67 -8.49 -9.02 2.60
C LYS A 67 -9.55 -9.39 1.57
N LYS A 68 -9.52 -8.72 0.41
CA LYS A 68 -10.38 -8.99 -0.76
C LYS A 68 -9.50 -8.97 -2.02
N ASN A 69 -8.96 -10.11 -2.43
CA ASN A 69 -7.85 -10.26 -3.39
C ASN A 69 -6.53 -9.59 -2.93
N ARG A 70 -6.57 -8.35 -2.44
CA ARG A 70 -5.49 -7.60 -1.77
C ARG A 70 -5.86 -7.19 -0.34
N LEU A 71 -4.88 -6.69 0.41
CA LEU A 71 -5.06 -6.14 1.75
C LEU A 71 -5.55 -4.69 1.67
N PHE A 72 -6.64 -4.38 2.35
CA PHE A 72 -7.15 -3.03 2.52
C PHE A 72 -7.08 -2.63 3.98
N VAL A 73 -6.83 -1.34 4.22
CA VAL A 73 -6.76 -0.78 5.56
C VAL A 73 -7.62 0.46 5.61
N LYS A 74 -8.53 0.51 6.58
CA LYS A 74 -9.32 1.69 6.91
C LYS A 74 -8.92 2.21 8.28
N GLN A 75 -8.74 3.51 8.37
CA GLN A 75 -8.54 4.25 9.61
C GLN A 75 -9.85 4.94 9.98
N ALA A 76 -10.26 4.84 11.24
CA ALA A 76 -11.34 5.62 11.81
C ALA A 76 -10.79 6.49 12.94
N VAL A 77 -11.06 7.79 12.85
CA VAL A 77 -10.71 8.79 13.87
C VAL A 77 -11.98 9.50 14.29
N GLU A 78 -12.11 9.76 15.59
CA GLU A 78 -13.21 10.55 16.13
C GLU A 78 -12.78 12.00 16.30
N GLU A 79 -13.42 12.90 15.57
CA GLU A 79 -13.20 14.35 15.62
C GLU A 79 -14.55 15.05 15.79
N GLU A 80 -14.67 15.96 16.75
CA GLU A 80 -15.87 16.79 16.95
C GLU A 80 -17.20 16.01 16.99
N ASN A 81 -17.23 14.86 17.67
CA ASN A 81 -18.38 13.93 17.75
C ASN A 81 -18.79 13.31 16.39
N LYS A 82 -17.91 13.31 15.40
CA LYS A 82 -18.08 12.60 14.12
C LYS A 82 -16.97 11.57 13.95
N ILE A 83 -17.33 10.43 13.39
CA ILE A 83 -16.37 9.40 13.02
C ILE A 83 -15.99 9.60 11.55
N ASN A 84 -14.75 10.00 11.32
CA ASN A 84 -14.16 10.14 9.99
C ASN A 84 -13.48 8.82 9.64
N VAL A 85 -13.87 8.22 8.52
CA VAL A 85 -13.27 6.97 8.02
C VAL A 85 -12.53 7.29 6.73
N THR A 86 -11.25 6.96 6.71
CA THR A 86 -10.35 7.14 5.57
C THR A 86 -9.70 5.80 5.22
N GLU A 87 -9.37 5.60 3.95
CA GLU A 87 -8.52 4.47 3.56
C GLU A 87 -7.03 4.86 3.72
N THR A 88 -6.22 3.88 4.09
CA THR A 88 -4.78 4.03 4.36
C THR A 88 -4.03 2.78 3.89
N SER A 89 -2.71 2.74 4.06
CA SER A 89 -1.86 1.58 3.77
C SER A 89 -1.19 1.05 5.04
N LEU A 90 -0.82 -0.23 5.04
CA LEU A 90 -0.07 -0.82 6.15
C LEU A 90 1.24 -0.08 6.43
N GLU A 91 1.91 0.42 5.38
CA GLU A 91 3.14 1.18 5.49
C GLU A 91 2.97 2.48 6.28
N MET A 92 1.91 3.25 6.01
CA MET A 92 1.65 4.52 6.70
C MET A 92 1.30 4.35 8.18
N ILE A 93 0.78 3.17 8.56
CA ILE A 93 0.28 2.93 9.92
C ILE A 93 1.13 1.92 10.70
N LEU A 94 2.21 1.39 10.12
CA LEU A 94 3.00 0.32 10.73
C LEU A 94 3.44 0.71 12.15
N ASP A 95 4.02 1.90 12.29
CA ASP A 95 4.53 2.39 13.57
C ASP A 95 3.41 2.62 14.61
N LYS A 96 2.15 2.81 14.15
CA LYS A 96 0.98 3.02 15.00
C LYS A 96 0.39 1.71 15.52
N ILE A 97 0.57 0.59 14.81
CA ILE A 97 0.05 -0.73 15.20
C ILE A 97 1.05 -1.58 15.97
N VAL A 98 2.35 -1.23 15.91
CA VAL A 98 3.40 -1.91 16.67
C VAL A 98 3.11 -1.80 18.19
N CYS A 99 3.46 -2.85 18.91
CA CYS A 99 3.38 -2.91 20.37
C CYS A 99 4.48 -3.81 20.94
N GLN A 100 4.78 -3.60 22.23
CA GLN A 100 5.70 -4.46 22.98
C GLN A 100 4.95 -5.72 23.46
N PRO A 101 5.63 -6.87 23.64
CA PRO A 101 5.00 -8.11 24.11
C PRO A 101 4.24 -7.97 25.44
N GLU A 102 4.68 -7.07 26.30
CA GLU A 102 4.09 -6.80 27.62
C GLU A 102 2.87 -5.86 27.54
N THR A 103 2.55 -5.35 26.34
CA THR A 103 1.41 -4.44 26.15
C THR A 103 0.11 -5.20 26.37
N ALA A 104 -0.52 -4.98 27.52
CA ALA A 104 -1.81 -5.57 27.82
C ALA A 104 -2.91 -5.04 26.89
N SER A 105 -3.81 -5.91 26.46
CA SER A 105 -5.01 -5.52 25.73
C SER A 105 -6.12 -5.07 26.68
N PHE A 106 -6.89 -4.06 26.29
CA PHE A 106 -8.10 -3.66 27.00
C PHE A 106 -9.30 -4.52 26.61
N ARG A 107 -10.32 -4.56 27.47
CA ARG A 107 -11.59 -5.20 27.15
C ARG A 107 -12.32 -4.39 26.09
N ILE A 108 -12.87 -5.08 25.10
CA ILE A 108 -13.71 -4.47 24.05
C ILE A 108 -14.97 -3.87 24.68
N ASP A 109 -15.31 -2.65 24.30
CA ASP A 109 -16.46 -1.90 24.81
C ASP A 109 -17.36 -1.36 23.68
N GLU A 110 -18.43 -0.66 24.05
CA GLU A 110 -19.40 -0.09 23.11
C GLU A 110 -18.77 0.91 22.14
N ASN A 111 -17.74 1.64 22.57
CA ASN A 111 -17.07 2.62 21.72
C ASN A 111 -16.33 1.93 20.57
N PHE A 112 -15.65 0.81 20.87
CA PHE A 112 -15.04 -0.03 19.86
C PHE A 112 -16.05 -0.44 18.80
N TRP A 113 -17.21 -0.96 19.22
CA TRP A 113 -18.25 -1.42 18.29
C TRP A 113 -18.80 -0.29 17.43
N ARG A 114 -19.01 0.89 18.02
CA ARG A 114 -19.45 2.08 17.29
C ARG A 114 -18.49 2.49 16.18
N LEU A 115 -17.18 2.51 16.46
CA LEU A 115 -16.14 2.80 15.45
C LEU A 115 -16.10 1.71 14.38
N TYR A 116 -16.09 0.45 14.80
CA TYR A 116 -16.01 -0.71 13.91
C TYR A 116 -17.19 -0.80 12.94
N GLU A 117 -18.42 -0.61 13.43
CA GLU A 117 -19.63 -0.60 12.60
C GLU A 117 -19.60 0.53 11.56
N LYS A 118 -19.07 1.70 11.94
CA LYS A 118 -18.95 2.81 11.00
C LYS A 118 -18.00 2.49 9.85
N VAL A 119 -16.88 1.85 10.14
CA VAL A 119 -15.93 1.40 9.12
C VAL A 119 -16.57 0.35 8.21
N LYS A 120 -17.31 -0.61 8.79
CA LYS A 120 -18.02 -1.66 8.06
C LYS A 120 -19.11 -1.09 7.13
N GLN A 121 -19.92 -0.15 7.59
CA GLN A 121 -20.94 0.51 6.76
C GLN A 121 -20.32 1.35 5.63
N ASN A 122 -19.11 1.88 5.84
CA ASN A 122 -18.35 2.57 4.81
C ASN A 122 -17.63 1.61 3.84
N ASP A 123 -17.71 0.31 4.06
CA ASP A 123 -17.26 -0.69 3.11
C ASP A 123 -18.30 -1.00 2.03
N GLU A 124 -19.58 -0.77 2.34
CA GLU A 124 -20.68 -0.90 1.38
C GLU A 124 -20.75 0.28 0.39
N ARG A 125 -20.02 1.37 0.65
CA ARG A 125 -19.93 2.54 -0.23
C ARG A 125 -18.49 2.65 -0.76
N PRO A 126 -18.28 2.83 -2.07
CA PRO A 126 -16.94 3.09 -2.59
C PRO A 126 -16.48 4.49 -2.12
N THR A 127 -15.78 4.55 -0.98
CA THR A 127 -15.15 5.78 -0.50
C THR A 127 -13.69 5.83 -0.91
N VAL A 128 -13.41 6.69 -1.87
CA VAL A 128 -12.12 6.94 -2.51
C VAL A 128 -11.14 7.61 -1.52
N PRO A 129 -9.96 7.03 -1.18
CA PRO A 129 -8.83 7.75 -0.58
C PRO A 129 -8.21 8.74 -1.56
N THR A 130 -7.56 9.79 -1.07
CA THR A 130 -7.10 10.89 -1.93
C THR A 130 -5.62 10.82 -2.32
N SER A 131 -4.74 10.12 -1.56
CA SER A 131 -3.28 10.16 -1.76
C SER A 131 -2.72 8.93 -2.49
N ALA A 132 -2.95 7.71 -2.02
CA ALA A 132 -2.48 6.49 -2.69
C ALA A 132 -3.20 6.28 -4.04
N ILE A 133 -4.50 6.58 -4.09
CA ILE A 133 -5.27 6.66 -5.34
C ILE A 133 -4.72 7.73 -6.27
N SER A 134 -4.11 8.81 -5.79
CA SER A 134 -3.54 9.79 -6.71
C SER A 134 -2.42 9.17 -7.56
N ILE A 135 -1.57 8.33 -6.96
CA ILE A 135 -0.46 7.67 -7.66
C ILE A 135 -0.99 6.56 -8.57
N GLU A 136 -1.88 5.68 -8.07
CA GLU A 136 -2.51 4.63 -8.88
C GLU A 136 -3.31 5.23 -10.06
N LYS A 137 -4.09 6.29 -9.81
CA LYS A 137 -4.89 6.99 -10.84
C LYS A 137 -3.99 7.69 -11.86
N ASN A 138 -2.89 8.30 -11.43
CA ASN A 138 -1.93 8.93 -12.33
C ASN A 138 -1.21 7.88 -13.17
N ALA A 139 -0.78 6.77 -12.55
CA ALA A 139 -0.18 5.64 -13.25
C ALA A 139 -1.14 5.02 -14.27
N LEU A 140 -2.41 4.80 -13.89
CA LEU A 140 -3.47 4.37 -14.80
C LEU A 140 -3.69 5.38 -15.93
N GLY A 141 -3.66 6.68 -15.63
CA GLY A 141 -3.77 7.74 -16.63
C GLY A 141 -2.67 7.68 -17.68
N VAL A 142 -1.42 7.44 -17.26
CA VAL A 142 -0.28 7.23 -18.16
C VAL A 142 -0.48 5.99 -19.03
N ILE A 143 -0.83 4.86 -18.42
CA ILE A 143 -1.03 3.59 -19.12
C ILE A 143 -2.18 3.70 -20.14
N ASP A 144 -3.32 4.27 -19.74
CA ASP A 144 -4.48 4.47 -20.61
C ASP A 144 -4.15 5.41 -21.78
N PHE A 145 -3.37 6.47 -21.54
CA PHE A 145 -2.90 7.36 -22.60
C PHE A 145 -2.07 6.59 -23.63
N LEU A 146 -1.10 5.79 -23.19
CA LEU A 146 -0.20 5.03 -24.06
C LEU A 146 -0.94 3.94 -24.83
N LEU A 147 -1.91 3.26 -24.21
CA LEU A 147 -2.73 2.24 -24.87
C LEU A 147 -3.55 2.82 -26.04
N ARG A 148 -3.95 4.09 -25.97
CA ARG A 148 -4.70 4.80 -27.03
C ARG A 148 -3.84 5.19 -28.22
N GLN A 149 -2.52 5.33 -28.04
CA GLN A 149 -1.60 5.67 -29.14
C GLN A 149 -1.48 4.53 -30.16
N LYS A 150 -1.49 4.84 -31.46
CA LYS A 150 -1.51 3.83 -32.54
C LYS A 150 -0.32 3.89 -33.49
N GLU A 151 0.49 4.93 -33.40
CA GLU A 151 1.43 5.29 -34.47
C GLU A 151 2.86 4.79 -34.24
N ASN A 152 3.21 4.38 -33.01
CA ASN A 152 4.57 3.96 -32.67
C ASN A 152 4.69 2.41 -32.60
N PRO A 153 5.54 1.78 -33.44
CA PRO A 153 5.68 0.32 -33.50
C PRO A 153 6.28 -0.32 -32.24
N ASP A 154 7.24 0.33 -31.58
CA ASP A 154 7.82 -0.17 -30.34
C ASP A 154 6.80 -0.15 -29.20
N LEU A 155 5.94 0.86 -29.18
CA LEU A 155 4.82 0.92 -28.24
C LEU A 155 3.78 -0.17 -28.51
N LEU A 156 3.54 -0.55 -29.77
CA LEU A 156 2.64 -1.66 -30.10
C LEU A 156 3.12 -2.98 -29.49
N LEU A 157 4.43 -3.22 -29.46
CA LEU A 157 5.04 -4.40 -28.84
C LEU A 157 4.84 -4.42 -27.32
N LEU A 158 4.80 -3.26 -26.68
CA LEU A 158 4.58 -3.12 -25.23
C LEU A 158 3.11 -3.19 -24.81
N LYS A 159 2.15 -3.06 -25.74
CA LYS A 159 0.71 -3.05 -25.39
C LYS A 159 0.22 -4.26 -24.59
N PRO A 160 0.66 -5.51 -24.85
CA PRO A 160 0.30 -6.64 -24.00
C PRO A 160 0.72 -6.42 -22.54
N PHE A 161 1.95 -5.98 -22.32
CA PHE A 161 2.47 -5.71 -20.98
C PHE A 161 1.75 -4.54 -20.29
N LEU A 162 1.47 -3.45 -21.03
CA LEU A 162 0.67 -2.33 -20.51
C LEU A 162 -0.74 -2.77 -20.08
N ARG A 163 -1.36 -3.73 -20.77
CA ARG A 163 -2.65 -4.29 -20.35
C ARG A 163 -2.53 -5.12 -19.08
N THR A 164 -1.45 -5.89 -18.93
CA THR A 164 -1.15 -6.63 -17.69
C THR A 164 -0.97 -5.68 -16.50
N LEU A 165 -0.19 -4.61 -16.64
CA LEU A 165 -0.02 -3.59 -15.60
C LEU A 165 -1.35 -2.91 -15.24
N ARG A 166 -2.18 -2.60 -16.25
CA ARG A 166 -3.49 -2.01 -16.04
C ARG A 166 -4.42 -2.95 -15.26
N GLU A 167 -4.45 -4.23 -15.61
CA GLU A 167 -5.22 -5.26 -14.91
C GLU A 167 -4.72 -5.42 -13.47
N ASP A 168 -3.41 -5.44 -13.26
CA ASP A 168 -2.82 -5.49 -11.93
C ASP A 168 -3.29 -4.31 -11.08
N ILE A 169 -3.13 -3.07 -11.53
CA ILE A 169 -3.52 -1.88 -10.75
C ILE A 169 -5.02 -1.89 -10.41
N LEU A 170 -5.88 -2.37 -11.32
CA LEU A 170 -7.32 -2.39 -11.09
C LEU A 170 -7.77 -3.54 -10.19
N ASP A 171 -7.22 -4.74 -10.39
CA ASP A 171 -7.82 -5.97 -9.89
C ASP A 171 -6.97 -6.70 -8.82
N TYR A 172 -5.64 -6.48 -8.80
CA TYR A 172 -4.70 -7.26 -7.96
C TYR A 172 -3.85 -6.39 -7.02
N GLY A 173 -3.44 -5.20 -7.43
CA GLY A 173 -2.67 -4.24 -6.65
C GLY A 173 -1.32 -4.77 -6.17
N THR A 174 -0.61 -5.51 -7.02
CA THR A 174 0.66 -6.17 -6.66
C THR A 174 1.89 -5.30 -6.93
N LEU A 175 1.72 -4.22 -7.70
CA LEU A 175 2.79 -3.24 -7.94
C LEU A 175 3.15 -2.48 -6.66
N SER A 176 4.45 -2.33 -6.42
CA SER A 176 4.96 -1.47 -5.35
C SER A 176 4.68 0.00 -5.63
N ASP A 177 4.58 0.82 -4.58
CA ASP A 177 4.50 2.27 -4.68
C ASP A 177 5.65 2.87 -5.50
N TYR A 178 6.86 2.29 -5.40
CA TYR A 178 8.00 2.67 -6.22
C TYR A 178 7.69 2.49 -7.72
N THR A 179 7.13 1.35 -8.10
CA THR A 179 6.74 1.06 -9.49
C THR A 179 5.61 1.97 -9.95
N LEU A 180 4.60 2.18 -9.11
CA LEU A 180 3.49 3.10 -9.39
C LEU A 180 3.98 4.54 -9.58
N ARG A 181 4.95 4.98 -8.77
CA ARG A 181 5.59 6.31 -8.91
C ARG A 181 6.44 6.42 -10.17
N ARG A 182 7.23 5.39 -10.52
CA ARG A 182 7.97 5.35 -11.79
C ARG A 182 7.04 5.59 -12.97
N ILE A 183 5.91 4.91 -12.98
CA ILE A 183 4.90 5.04 -14.03
C ILE A 183 4.22 6.42 -13.97
N ALA A 184 3.72 6.84 -12.81
CA ALA A 184 2.99 8.11 -12.66
C ALA A 184 3.85 9.32 -13.04
N ASN A 185 5.14 9.30 -12.71
CA ASN A 185 6.10 10.38 -12.99
C ASN A 185 6.43 10.53 -14.49
N LEU A 186 6.02 9.60 -15.35
CA LEU A 186 6.09 9.77 -16.81
C LEU A 186 5.14 10.86 -17.32
N SER A 187 4.11 11.19 -16.54
CA SER A 187 3.31 12.40 -16.76
C SER A 187 3.97 13.60 -16.08
N ASN A 188 4.76 14.37 -16.84
CA ASN A 188 5.25 15.66 -16.34
C ASN A 188 4.06 16.61 -16.21
N ASN A 189 3.82 17.12 -14.99
CA ASN A 189 2.68 17.96 -14.57
C ASN A 189 2.36 19.19 -15.46
N HIS A 190 3.14 19.47 -16.52
CA HIS A 190 2.92 20.58 -17.45
C HIS A 190 3.29 20.31 -18.93
N SER A 191 3.73 19.10 -19.32
CA SER A 191 4.35 18.87 -20.66
C SER A 191 3.77 17.72 -21.50
N GLY A 192 2.79 16.98 -20.98
CA GLY A 192 2.33 15.74 -21.60
C GLY A 192 3.30 14.57 -21.40
N ILE A 193 2.94 13.39 -21.91
CA ILE A 193 3.71 12.15 -21.76
C ILE A 193 4.67 12.01 -22.94
N ASP A 194 5.97 11.92 -22.66
CA ASP A 194 7.01 11.62 -23.65
C ASP A 194 6.98 10.14 -23.98
N ILE A 195 6.52 9.81 -25.20
CA ILE A 195 6.35 8.42 -25.66
C ILE A 195 7.70 7.69 -25.73
N GLY A 196 8.79 8.36 -26.11
CA GLY A 196 10.11 7.74 -26.22
C GLY A 196 10.64 7.30 -24.86
N LYS A 197 10.52 8.19 -23.86
CA LYS A 197 10.89 7.86 -22.47
C LYS A 197 10.00 6.77 -21.88
N ALA A 198 8.70 6.84 -22.14
CA ALA A 198 7.77 5.83 -21.67
C ALA A 198 8.13 4.43 -22.23
N ILE A 199 8.45 4.32 -23.51
CA ILE A 199 8.85 3.03 -24.12
C ILE A 199 10.08 2.45 -23.42
N ILE A 200 11.10 3.28 -23.15
CA ILE A 200 12.31 2.83 -22.44
C ILE A 200 11.95 2.34 -21.03
N GLU A 201 11.21 3.16 -20.28
CA GLU A 201 10.81 2.85 -18.90
C GLU A 201 9.98 1.55 -18.82
N PHE A 202 8.98 1.39 -19.68
CA PHE A 202 8.16 0.18 -19.71
C PHE A 202 8.93 -1.03 -20.21
N GLY A 203 9.94 -0.85 -21.07
CA GLY A 203 10.86 -1.92 -21.47
C GLY A 203 11.76 -2.39 -20.33
N GLU A 204 12.16 -1.50 -19.43
CA GLU A 204 12.88 -1.85 -18.20
C GLU A 204 11.98 -2.56 -17.21
N LEU A 205 10.79 -2.02 -16.95
CA LEU A 205 9.78 -2.66 -16.10
C LEU A 205 9.39 -4.05 -16.61
N GLU A 206 9.27 -4.25 -17.92
CA GLU A 206 8.98 -5.57 -18.51
C GLU A 206 10.10 -6.58 -18.24
N LYS A 207 11.37 -6.13 -18.22
CA LYS A 207 12.52 -6.99 -17.90
C LYS A 207 12.61 -7.31 -16.40
N GLU A 208 12.30 -6.33 -15.55
CA GLU A 208 12.34 -6.48 -14.10
C GLU A 208 11.21 -7.39 -13.58
N LEU A 209 9.97 -7.13 -14.01
CA LEU A 209 8.79 -7.86 -13.55
C LEU A 209 8.61 -9.17 -14.33
N GLY A 210 8.91 -9.15 -15.63
CA GLY A 210 8.59 -10.23 -16.57
C GLY A 210 7.19 -10.08 -17.16
N ARG A 211 6.98 -10.58 -18.40
CA ARG A 211 5.71 -10.42 -19.13
C ARG A 211 4.48 -11.02 -18.46
N ASN A 212 4.69 -12.06 -17.66
CA ASN A 212 3.65 -12.91 -17.09
C ASN A 212 3.66 -12.88 -15.55
N TYR A 213 4.23 -11.82 -14.96
CA TYR A 213 4.39 -11.72 -13.51
C TYR A 213 3.06 -11.84 -12.75
N LEU A 214 1.98 -11.31 -13.36
CA LEU A 214 0.64 -11.32 -12.78
C LEU A 214 -0.01 -12.70 -12.80
N ASP A 215 0.42 -13.63 -13.65
CA ASP A 215 -0.23 -14.93 -13.82
C ASP A 215 -0.16 -15.77 -12.53
N GLN A 216 0.88 -15.59 -11.72
CA GLN A 216 0.98 -16.25 -10.42
C GLN A 216 -0.12 -15.79 -9.46
N GLU A 217 -0.49 -14.51 -9.51
CA GLU A 217 -1.53 -13.92 -8.67
C GLU A 217 -2.93 -14.28 -9.17
N LYS A 218 -3.12 -14.38 -10.50
CA LYS A 218 -4.38 -14.84 -11.13
C LYS A 218 -4.74 -16.27 -10.75
N ASN A 219 -3.73 -17.12 -10.61
CA ASN A 219 -3.92 -18.54 -10.29
C ASN A 219 -4.12 -18.80 -8.79
N LYS A 220 -3.93 -17.81 -7.92
CA LYS A 220 -4.27 -17.93 -6.51
C LYS A 220 -5.79 -17.82 -6.35
N GLN A 221 -6.45 -18.96 -6.12
CA GLN A 221 -7.80 -18.93 -5.54
C GLN A 221 -7.69 -18.35 -4.13
N TYR A 222 -8.08 -17.09 -3.98
CA TYR A 222 -8.30 -16.50 -2.67
C TYR A 222 -9.59 -17.10 -2.11
N PRO A 223 -9.56 -17.92 -1.05
CA PRO A 223 -10.81 -18.34 -0.42
C PRO A 223 -11.57 -17.11 0.11
N ASP A 224 -12.89 -17.23 0.32
CA ASP A 224 -13.82 -16.23 0.92
C ASP A 224 -13.42 -15.74 2.34
N LYS A 225 -12.20 -16.02 2.76
CA LYS A 225 -11.61 -15.69 4.05
C LYS A 225 -11.12 -14.24 4.02
N GLU A 226 -12.08 -13.35 4.17
CA GLU A 226 -11.87 -11.95 4.53
C GLU A 226 -11.27 -11.91 5.95
N ILE A 227 -9.94 -11.88 6.02
CA ILE A 227 -9.20 -11.68 7.28
C ILE A 227 -9.61 -10.31 7.80
N ILE A 228 -10.31 -10.24 8.93
CA ILE A 228 -10.66 -8.96 9.57
C ILE A 228 -9.89 -8.78 10.85
N ILE A 229 -8.83 -7.99 10.79
CA ILE A 229 -8.14 -7.53 12.00
C ILE A 229 -8.67 -6.14 12.31
N ALA A 230 -9.07 -5.88 13.55
CA ALA A 230 -9.41 -4.56 14.03
C ALA A 230 -8.58 -4.24 15.27
N ILE A 231 -7.84 -3.13 15.19
CA ILE A 231 -6.96 -2.65 16.25
C ILE A 231 -7.45 -1.26 16.64
N GLU A 232 -7.94 -1.09 17.86
CA GLU A 232 -8.20 0.23 18.43
C GLU A 232 -7.00 0.67 19.28
N ASN A 233 -6.42 1.79 18.90
CA ASN A 233 -5.48 2.54 19.70
C ASN A 233 -6.26 3.46 20.63
N ARG A 234 -5.97 3.39 21.93
CA ARG A 234 -6.61 4.24 22.94
C ARG A 234 -5.62 4.86 23.92
N ASN A 235 -5.79 6.13 24.22
CA ASN A 235 -4.92 6.83 25.17
C ASN A 235 -5.23 6.52 26.65
N LYS A 236 -6.47 6.13 26.98
CA LYS A 236 -6.93 5.74 28.32
C LYS A 236 -8.04 4.71 28.30
#